data_AF-A0A4Q0VXK9-F1
#
_entry.id   AF-A0A4Q0VXK9-F1
#
_cell.length_a   1.000
_cell.length_b   1.000
_cell.length_c   1.000
_cell.angle_alpha   90.00
_cell.angle_beta   90.00
_cell.angle_gamma   90.00
#
_symmetry.space_group_name_H-M   'P 1'
#
loop_
_entity.id
_entity.type
_entity.pdbx_description
1 polymer ?
#
loop_
_entity_poly.entity_id
_entity_poly.type
_entity_poly.pdbx_seq_one_letter_code
_entity_poly.pdbx_strand_id
1 'polypeptide(L)'
;MKDFEEFLKQVNISDHSKTTLLFLMKKKEKENKMQRNLNIIGVTTIITILLFASYFYYKMKINGGLGTSALNFILNDSLLLFLMATLAFLLYSMFYFKKKFDKAEKDVDKIRDDILDRSMDYWKTKDELKERYKVFKYLKDKQDINLFHK
;
A
#
# COMPACT_ATOMS: atom_id res chain seq x y z
N MET A 1 16.19 -0.84 3.80
CA MET A 1 16.92 0.21 4.55
C MET A 1 18.45 0.12 4.51
N LYS A 2 19.10 -0.96 4.99
CA LYS A 2 20.59 -1.03 5.12
C LYS A 2 21.37 -0.75 3.83
N ASP A 3 20.97 -1.36 2.71
CA ASP A 3 21.64 -1.17 1.42
C ASP A 3 21.60 0.29 0.95
N PHE A 4 20.52 1.01 1.27
CA PHE A 4 20.38 2.42 0.92
C PHE A 4 21.23 3.33 1.81
N GLU A 5 21.35 3.00 3.10
CA GLU A 5 22.27 3.70 4.00
C GLU A 5 23.73 3.52 3.56
N GLU A 6 24.12 2.31 3.15
CA GLU A 6 25.45 2.04 2.60
C GLU A 6 25.69 2.80 1.29
N PHE A 7 24.71 2.81 0.38
CA PHE A 7 24.77 3.62 -0.84
C PHE A 7 24.97 5.11 -0.52
N LEU A 8 24.20 5.68 0.42
CA LEU A 8 24.34 7.10 0.79
C LEU A 8 25.68 7.43 1.46
N LYS A 9 26.36 6.46 2.08
CA LYS A 9 27.73 6.65 2.61
C LYS A 9 28.76 6.79 1.49
N GLN A 10 28.53 6.16 0.34
CA GLN A 10 29.43 6.23 -0.82
C GLN A 10 29.24 7.52 -1.64
N VAL A 11 28.10 8.19 -1.48
CA VAL A 11 27.75 9.40 -2.21
C VAL A 11 28.21 10.65 -1.46
N ASN A 12 28.92 11.54 -2.16
CA ASN A 12 29.41 12.80 -1.60
C ASN A 12 28.33 13.90 -1.62
N ILE A 13 27.39 13.83 -0.67
CA ILE A 13 26.32 14.81 -0.48
C ILE A 13 26.21 15.27 0.97
N SER A 14 25.62 16.44 1.19
CA SER A 14 25.41 17.00 2.53
C SER A 14 24.57 16.08 3.42
N ASP A 15 24.86 16.13 4.73
CA ASP A 15 24.18 15.30 5.74
C ASP A 15 22.68 15.59 5.83
N HIS A 16 22.29 16.84 5.56
CA HIS A 16 20.87 17.22 5.48
C HIS A 16 20.16 16.45 4.37
N SER A 17 20.74 16.44 3.16
CA SER A 17 20.20 15.70 2.01
C SER A 17 20.13 14.19 2.29
N LYS A 18 21.16 13.61 2.90
CA LYS A 18 21.15 12.19 3.32
C LYS A 18 19.99 11.91 4.27
N THR A 19 19.80 12.76 5.28
CA THR A 19 18.75 12.60 6.29
C THR A 19 17.35 12.67 5.67
N THR A 20 17.12 13.61 4.77
CA THR A 20 15.83 13.73 4.06
C THR A 20 15.58 12.54 3.14
N LEU A 21 16.58 12.05 2.42
CA LEU A 21 16.47 10.87 1.57
C LEU A 21 16.19 9.60 2.39
N LEU A 22 16.83 9.44 3.55
CA LEU A 22 16.53 8.35 4.49
C LEU A 22 15.10 8.46 5.05
N PHE A 23 14.64 9.68 5.33
CA PHE A 23 13.27 9.92 5.77
C PHE A 23 12.25 9.55 4.68
N LEU A 24 12.49 9.96 3.43
CA LEU A 24 11.70 9.56 2.26
C LEU A 24 11.62 8.03 2.15
N MET A 25 12.77 7.35 2.26
CA MET A 25 12.85 5.89 2.21
C MET A 25 12.01 5.22 3.32
N LYS A 26 12.12 5.72 4.55
CA LYS A 26 11.34 5.23 5.69
C LYS A 26 9.83 5.41 5.47
N LYS A 27 9.43 6.49 4.81
CA LYS A 27 8.03 6.75 4.44
C LYS A 27 7.57 5.81 3.33
N LYS A 28 8.39 5.55 2.32
CA LYS A 28 8.10 4.57 1.26
C LYS A 28 7.96 3.15 1.81
N GLU A 29 8.84 2.73 2.73
CA GLU A 29 8.70 1.43 3.39
C GLU A 29 7.38 1.31 4.18
N LYS A 30 6.94 2.40 4.81
CA LYS A 30 5.64 2.45 5.49
C LYS A 30 4.47 2.38 4.50
N GLU A 31 4.54 3.10 3.38
CA GLU A 31 3.56 3.02 2.29
C GLU A 31 3.45 1.59 1.76
N ASN A 32 4.58 0.96 1.40
CA ASN A 32 4.64 -0.42 0.92
C ASN A 32 4.06 -1.41 1.94
N LYS A 33 4.32 -1.21 3.23
CA LYS A 33 3.72 -2.03 4.30
C LYS A 33 2.19 -1.87 4.35
N MET A 34 1.67 -0.66 4.21
CA MET A 34 0.23 -0.42 4.17
C MET A 34 -0.40 -1.02 2.91
N GLN A 35 0.26 -0.90 1.76
CA GLN A 35 -0.16 -1.51 0.50
C GLN A 35 -0.22 -3.03 0.62
N ARG A 36 0.80 -3.68 1.21
CA ARG A 36 0.81 -5.12 1.45
C ARG A 36 -0.36 -5.55 2.34
N ASN A 37 -0.63 -4.81 3.41
CA ASN A 37 -1.77 -5.11 4.28
C ASN A 37 -3.10 -4.96 3.54
N LEU A 38 -3.25 -3.91 2.72
CA LEU A 38 -4.42 -3.71 1.88
C LEU A 38 -4.61 -4.87 0.90
N ASN A 39 -3.53 -5.33 0.26
CA ASN A 39 -3.56 -6.47 -0.67
C ASN A 39 -3.96 -7.76 0.04
N ILE A 40 -3.43 -8.02 1.24
CA ILE A 40 -3.83 -9.19 2.04
C ILE A 40 -5.32 -9.13 2.35
N ILE A 41 -5.84 -7.99 2.82
CA ILE A 41 -7.27 -7.80 3.10
C ILE A 41 -8.12 -7.97 1.83
N GLY A 42 -7.64 -7.46 0.69
CA GLY A 42 -8.31 -7.63 -0.60
C GLY A 42 -8.40 -9.09 -1.02
N VAL A 43 -7.30 -9.83 -0.95
CA VAL A 43 -7.27 -11.26 -1.27
C VAL A 43 -8.14 -12.06 -0.31
N THR A 44 -8.08 -11.80 1.00
CA THR A 44 -8.95 -12.49 1.97
C THR A 44 -10.43 -12.20 1.71
N THR A 45 -10.78 -10.95 1.35
CA THR A 45 -12.15 -10.59 0.97
C THR A 45 -12.63 -11.38 -0.25
N ILE A 46 -11.81 -11.48 -1.30
CA ILE A 46 -12.16 -12.27 -2.49
C ILE A 46 -12.39 -13.74 -2.14
N ILE A 47 -11.50 -14.34 -1.34
CA ILE A 47 -11.65 -15.73 -0.88
C ILE A 47 -12.94 -15.90 -0.08
N THR A 48 -13.26 -15.00 0.85
CA THR A 48 -14.51 -15.06 1.63
C THR A 48 -15.75 -14.93 0.75
N ILE A 49 -15.73 -14.06 -0.28
CA ILE A 49 -16.83 -13.96 -1.25
C ILE A 49 -17.02 -15.27 -2.01
N LEU A 50 -15.92 -15.89 -2.48
CA LEU A 50 -15.98 -17.17 -3.18
C LEU A 50 -16.53 -18.30 -2.29
N LEU A 51 -16.11 -18.34 -1.03
CA LEU A 51 -16.64 -19.31 -0.05
C LEU A 51 -18.13 -19.09 0.22
N PHE A 52 -18.54 -17.83 0.41
CA PHE A 52 -19.94 -17.48 0.60
C PHE A 52 -20.80 -17.90 -0.60
N ALA A 53 -20.38 -17.53 -1.82
CA ALA A 53 -21.10 -17.88 -3.04
C ALA A 53 -21.19 -19.40 -3.25
N SER A 54 -20.08 -20.12 -3.02
CA SER A 54 -20.02 -21.58 -3.19
C SER A 54 -20.92 -22.30 -2.17
N TYR A 55 -20.86 -21.91 -0.90
CA TYR A 55 -21.69 -22.49 0.15
C TYR A 55 -23.17 -22.17 -0.04
N PHE A 56 -23.49 -20.93 -0.40
CA PHE A 56 -24.85 -20.50 -0.73
C PHE A 56 -25.43 -21.34 -1.89
N TYR A 57 -24.66 -21.49 -2.98
CA TYR A 57 -25.07 -22.30 -4.13
C TYR A 57 -25.30 -23.78 -3.76
N TYR A 58 -24.38 -24.38 -2.98
CA TYR A 58 -24.49 -25.75 -2.52
C TYR A 58 -25.77 -25.97 -1.69
N LYS A 59 -26.05 -25.07 -0.74
CA LYS A 59 -27.24 -25.15 0.12
C LYS A 59 -28.52 -24.93 -0.68
N MET A 60 -28.51 -24.04 -1.67
CA MET A 60 -29.64 -23.83 -2.57
C MET A 60 -29.98 -25.10 -3.37
N LYS A 61 -28.96 -25.83 -3.85
CA LYS A 61 -29.15 -27.09 -4.59
C LYS A 61 -29.76 -28.19 -3.71
N ILE A 62 -29.32 -28.32 -2.47
CA ILE A 62 -29.83 -29.34 -1.53
C ILE A 62 -31.28 -29.05 -1.13
N ASN A 63 -31.63 -27.80 -0.88
CA ASN A 63 -32.95 -27.42 -0.39
C ASN A 63 -34.00 -27.30 -1.52
N GLY A 64 -33.69 -27.75 -2.74
CA GLY A 64 -34.64 -27.76 -3.86
C GLY A 64 -34.92 -26.38 -4.47
N GLY A 65 -34.04 -25.39 -4.25
CA GLY A 65 -34.19 -24.02 -4.75
C GLY A 65 -34.70 -23.00 -3.71
N LEU A 66 -35.01 -21.78 -4.17
CA LEU A 66 -35.54 -20.69 -3.34
C LEU A 66 -37.07 -20.82 -3.19
N GLY A 67 -37.53 -21.77 -2.38
CA GLY A 67 -38.95 -21.86 -1.99
C GLY A 67 -39.39 -20.73 -1.04
N THR A 68 -38.44 -20.04 -0.40
CA THR A 68 -38.62 -18.88 0.47
C THR A 68 -37.72 -17.72 0.01
N SER A 69 -37.98 -16.49 0.48
CA SER A 69 -37.12 -15.32 0.21
C SER A 69 -35.66 -15.61 0.56
N ALA A 70 -34.72 -15.26 -0.32
CA ALA A 70 -33.28 -15.50 -0.11
C ALA A 70 -32.74 -14.93 1.21
N LEU A 71 -33.34 -13.83 1.69
CA LEU A 71 -33.07 -13.28 3.02
C LEU A 71 -33.40 -14.27 4.14
N ASN A 72 -34.58 -14.89 4.13
CA ASN A 72 -34.96 -15.89 5.13
C ASN A 72 -34.01 -17.10 5.09
N PHE A 73 -33.55 -17.48 3.91
CA PHE A 73 -32.58 -18.56 3.77
C PHE A 73 -31.23 -18.23 4.42
N ILE A 74 -30.71 -17.02 4.19
CA ILE A 74 -29.46 -16.54 4.78
C ILE A 74 -29.60 -16.39 6.31
N LEU A 75 -30.71 -15.81 6.77
CA LEU A 75 -30.94 -15.55 8.20
C LEU A 75 -31.14 -16.83 9.03
N ASN A 76 -31.58 -17.92 8.43
CA ASN A 76 -31.77 -19.20 9.13
C ASN A 76 -30.52 -20.11 9.11
N ASP A 77 -29.44 -19.70 8.44
CA ASP A 77 -28.19 -20.46 8.41
C ASP A 77 -27.07 -19.71 9.11
N SER A 78 -26.65 -20.24 10.27
CA SER A 78 -25.62 -19.63 11.11
C SER A 78 -24.27 -19.45 10.40
N LEU A 79 -23.92 -20.32 9.45
CA LEU A 79 -22.67 -20.20 8.68
C LEU A 79 -22.76 -19.09 7.64
N LEU A 80 -23.90 -18.95 6.93
CA LEU A 80 -24.11 -17.83 6.01
C LEU A 80 -24.12 -16.49 6.75
N LEU A 81 -24.78 -16.41 7.92
CA LEU A 81 -24.75 -15.23 8.78
C LEU A 81 -23.33 -14.88 9.22
N PHE A 82 -22.54 -15.87 9.66
CA PHE A 82 -21.16 -15.66 10.07
C PHE A 82 -20.28 -15.15 8.92
N LEU A 83 -20.40 -15.76 7.73
CA LEU A 83 -19.67 -15.31 6.54
C LEU A 83 -20.10 -13.89 6.12
N MET A 84 -21.39 -13.56 6.21
CA MET A 84 -21.89 -12.22 5.91
C MET A 84 -21.37 -11.17 6.90
N ALA A 85 -21.36 -11.47 8.20
CA ALA A 85 -20.76 -10.61 9.22
C ALA A 85 -19.24 -10.43 9.00
N THR A 86 -18.54 -11.51 8.63
CA THR A 86 -17.11 -11.48 8.28
C THR A 86 -16.85 -10.60 7.07
N LEU A 87 -17.69 -10.68 6.03
CA LEU A 87 -17.60 -9.80 4.85
C LEU A 87 -17.80 -8.33 5.22
N ALA A 88 -18.81 -8.01 6.04
CA ALA A 88 -19.03 -6.65 6.51
C ALA A 88 -17.81 -6.11 7.28
N PHE A 89 -17.21 -6.93 8.13
CA PHE A 89 -15.99 -6.58 8.87
C PHE A 89 -14.78 -6.38 7.95
N LEU A 90 -14.59 -7.26 6.95
CA LEU A 90 -13.51 -7.15 5.97
C LEU A 90 -13.65 -5.90 5.10
N LEU A 91 -14.86 -5.57 4.65
CA LEU A 91 -15.14 -4.34 3.90
C LEU A 91 -14.83 -3.09 4.74
N TYR A 92 -15.31 -3.04 5.98
CA TYR A 92 -14.97 -1.95 6.90
C TYR A 92 -13.44 -1.81 7.09
N SER A 93 -12.77 -2.93 7.32
CA SER A 93 -11.31 -2.99 7.47
C SER A 93 -10.62 -2.48 6.21
N MET A 94 -11.06 -2.88 5.02
CA MET A 94 -10.51 -2.42 3.75
C MET A 94 -10.58 -0.90 3.63
N PHE A 95 -11.74 -0.28 3.92
CA PHE A 95 -11.86 1.19 3.90
C PHE A 95 -10.92 1.87 4.91
N TYR A 96 -10.81 1.32 6.11
CA TYR A 96 -9.91 1.85 7.14
C TYR A 96 -8.43 1.80 6.73
N PHE A 97 -7.98 0.66 6.19
CA PHE A 97 -6.60 0.49 5.72
C PHE A 97 -6.32 1.29 4.44
N LYS A 98 -7.30 1.43 3.54
CA LYS A 98 -7.19 2.31 2.36
C LYS A 98 -6.89 3.74 2.77
N LYS A 99 -7.65 4.29 3.73
CA LYS A 99 -7.38 5.64 4.24
C LYS A 99 -5.98 5.82 4.83
N LYS A 100 -5.42 4.77 5.45
CA LYS A 100 -4.03 4.79 5.96
C LYS A 100 -2.99 4.72 4.85
N PHE A 101 -3.27 3.93 3.81
CA PHE A 101 -2.43 3.83 2.62
C PHE A 101 -2.40 5.18 1.89
N ASP A 102 -3.56 5.77 1.57
CA ASP A 102 -3.66 7.07 0.88
C ASP A 102 -2.91 8.18 1.66
N LYS A 103 -2.92 8.12 2.99
CA LYS A 103 -2.14 9.05 3.83
C LYS A 103 -0.63 8.81 3.72
N ALA A 104 -0.20 7.55 3.67
CA ALA A 104 1.21 7.21 3.55
C ALA A 104 1.75 7.58 2.16
N GLU A 105 0.97 7.36 1.11
CA GLU A 105 1.27 7.77 -0.26
C GLU A 105 1.44 9.29 -0.36
N LYS A 106 0.46 10.06 0.17
CA LYS A 106 0.56 11.53 0.23
C LYS A 106 1.78 12.04 1.01
N ASP A 107 2.16 11.36 2.09
CA ASP A 107 3.38 11.71 2.84
C ASP A 107 4.63 11.53 1.97
N VAL A 108 4.70 10.47 1.15
CA VAL A 108 5.81 10.19 0.23
C VAL A 108 5.84 11.21 -0.90
N ASP A 109 4.70 11.45 -1.56
CA ASP A 109 4.58 12.43 -2.63
C ASP A 109 4.95 13.83 -2.17
N LYS A 110 4.52 14.23 -0.98
CA LYS A 110 4.87 15.55 -0.43
C LYS A 110 6.39 15.71 -0.23
N ILE A 111 7.08 14.68 0.23
CA ILE A 111 8.55 14.74 0.42
C ILE A 111 9.25 14.72 -0.94
N ARG A 112 8.75 13.91 -1.88
CA ARG A 112 9.23 13.87 -3.26
C ARG A 112 9.13 15.26 -3.91
N ASP A 113 7.97 15.90 -3.79
CA ASP A 113 7.72 17.24 -4.31
C ASP A 113 8.61 18.29 -3.65
N ASP A 114 8.81 18.23 -2.33
CA ASP A 114 9.71 19.15 -1.63
C ASP A 114 11.17 19.01 -2.11
N ILE A 115 11.65 17.78 -2.35
CA ILE A 115 12.98 17.51 -2.91
C ILE A 115 13.12 18.06 -4.34
N LEU A 116 12.07 17.95 -5.15
CA LEU A 116 12.05 18.47 -6.52
C LEU A 116 12.01 20.00 -6.55
N ASP A 117 11.12 20.60 -5.76
CA ASP A 117 10.90 22.06 -5.74
C ASP A 117 12.12 22.78 -5.13
N ARG A 118 12.76 22.19 -4.12
CA ARG A 118 13.97 22.73 -3.48
C ARG A 118 15.24 22.03 -3.95
N SER A 119 15.27 21.54 -5.19
CA SER A 119 16.39 20.74 -5.69
C SER A 119 17.74 21.45 -5.52
N MET A 120 17.82 22.76 -5.74
CA MET A 120 19.06 23.53 -5.57
C MET A 120 19.52 23.64 -4.11
N ASP A 121 18.61 23.51 -3.14
CA ASP A 121 18.95 23.48 -1.70
C ASP A 121 19.50 22.11 -1.28
N TYR A 122 19.03 21.04 -1.92
CA TYR A 122 19.48 19.66 -1.68
C TYR A 122 20.81 19.34 -2.38
N TRP A 123 21.11 20.00 -3.50
CA TRP A 123 22.31 19.78 -4.32
C TRP A 123 23.04 21.11 -4.55
N LYS A 124 23.72 21.61 -3.51
CA LYS A 124 24.28 22.98 -3.48
C LYS A 124 25.55 23.12 -4.30
N THR A 125 26.37 22.07 -4.32
CA THR A 125 27.67 22.09 -5.00
C THR A 125 27.59 21.44 -6.39
N LYS A 126 28.52 21.79 -7.27
CA LYS A 126 28.64 21.16 -8.60
C LYS A 126 28.91 19.65 -8.50
N ASP A 127 29.61 19.21 -7.45
CA ASP A 127 29.89 17.79 -7.25
C ASP A 127 28.65 17.04 -6.73
N GLU A 128 27.86 17.65 -5.84
CA GLU A 128 26.56 17.11 -5.44
C GLU A 128 25.59 16.98 -6.62
N LEU A 129 25.56 17.96 -7.53
CA LEU A 129 24.73 17.91 -8.74
C LEU A 129 25.11 16.74 -9.67
N LYS A 130 26.40 16.35 -9.72
CA LYS A 130 26.84 15.15 -10.47
C LYS A 130 26.33 13.86 -9.81
N GLU A 131 26.34 13.83 -8.47
CA GLU A 131 25.88 12.69 -7.69
C GLU A 131 24.33 12.55 -7.67
N ARG A 132 23.59 13.65 -7.84
CA ARG A 132 22.12 13.67 -7.93
C ARG A 132 21.57 12.61 -8.89
N TYR A 133 22.17 12.49 -10.07
CA TYR A 133 21.73 11.51 -11.07
C TYR A 133 21.81 10.07 -10.53
N LYS A 134 22.90 9.73 -9.82
CA LYS A 134 23.07 8.39 -9.24
C LYS A 134 22.01 8.11 -8.18
N VAL A 135 21.71 9.08 -7.32
CA VAL A 135 20.69 8.96 -6.28
C VAL A 135 19.30 8.80 -6.89
N PHE A 136 18.96 9.62 -7.89
CA PHE A 136 17.66 9.57 -8.56
C PHE A 136 17.47 8.26 -9.31
N LYS A 137 18.52 7.78 -9.98
CA LYS A 137 18.51 6.48 -10.65
C LYS A 137 18.35 5.34 -9.65
N TYR A 138 19.07 5.36 -8.52
CA TYR A 138 18.92 4.35 -7.47
C TYR A 138 17.47 4.30 -6.95
N LEU A 139 16.90 5.45 -6.63
CA LEU A 139 15.53 5.54 -6.11
C LEU A 139 14.48 5.06 -7.13
N LYS A 140 14.66 5.38 -8.41
CA LYS A 140 13.80 4.88 -9.49
C LYS A 140 13.92 3.37 -9.65
N ASP A 141 15.14 2.86 -9.82
CA ASP A 141 15.38 1.46 -10.19
C ASP A 141 15.13 0.49 -9.03
N LYS A 142 15.41 0.90 -7.79
CA LYS A 142 15.33 0.02 -6.61
C LYS A 142 14.09 0.22 -5.75
N GLN A 143 13.48 1.41 -5.78
CA GLN A 143 12.41 1.78 -4.84
C GLN A 143 11.15 2.30 -5.54
N ASP A 144 11.15 2.34 -6.88
CA ASP A 144 10.06 2.87 -7.70
C ASP A 144 9.66 4.32 -7.31
N ILE A 145 10.66 5.12 -6.91
CA ILE A 145 10.48 6.54 -6.61
C ILE A 145 11.12 7.35 -7.73
N ASN A 146 10.29 8.01 -8.54
CA ASN A 146 10.77 8.80 -9.67
C ASN A 146 11.02 10.26 -9.29
N LEU A 147 12.29 10.67 -9.19
CA LEU A 147 12.68 12.07 -8.95
C LEU A 147 13.12 12.81 -10.23
N PHE A 148 12.90 12.26 -11.43
CA PHE A 148 13.29 12.94 -12.67
C PHE A 148 12.26 13.97 -13.16
N HIS A 149 11.01 13.78 -12.79
CA HIS A 149 9.88 14.62 -13.19
C HIS A 149 8.98 14.88 -11.99
N LYS A 150 8.15 15.91 -12.07
CA LYS A 150 7.05 16.14 -11.13
C LYS A 150 5.89 15.25 -11.54
#